data_AF-A0A1D1ZZ03-F1
#
_entry.id   AF-A0A1D1ZZ03-F1
#
_cell.length_a   1.000
_cell.length_b   1.000
_cell.length_c   1.000
_cell.angle_alpha   90.00
_cell.angle_beta   90.00
_cell.angle_gamma   90.00
#
_symmetry.space_group_name_H-M   'P 1'
#
loop_
_entity.id
_entity.type
_entity.pdbx_description
1 polymer ?
#
loop_
_entity_poly.entity_id
_entity_poly.type
_entity_poly.pdbx_seq_one_letter_code
_entity_poly.pdbx_strand_id
1 'polypeptide(L)'
;MPQNMGLKPYAVHATFQACTQAKINRLREYDLWKDPDAHFSHPVGFISYDRDIPQSLLDAAAKGGRRKDIASTLPHFDLVNHQLSQLRTQLILTEELGGAAAILPSMVAGMDSSYKAHNGTVPGSRLRLPYPAPSDQIIDMREMEERMPGRWREGSFLLKPRATSVNASVLVLTVCEAGADVTECAAGDAKAVPEHDQIRILPDRSLAQLRTALSGVFSKYKRLHVKGGIQRLMVLTPKELEGYSRKLNPLMSSHCCVEGSPGHIGYDLFWDLPGHRDRHGQVVPGPWKPVPVEMTSCT
;
A
#
# COMPACT_ATOMS: atom_id res chain seq x y z
N MET A 1 -14.34 15.17 -10.32
CA MET A 1 -14.75 13.81 -10.72
C MET A 1 -16.01 13.90 -11.57
N PRO A 2 -15.93 13.67 -12.89
CA PRO A 2 -17.09 13.70 -13.79
C PRO A 2 -18.24 12.80 -13.34
N GLN A 3 -17.93 11.68 -12.67
CA GLN A 3 -18.91 10.75 -12.11
C GLN A 3 -19.83 11.41 -11.08
N ASN A 4 -19.32 12.35 -10.26
CA ASN A 4 -20.12 13.10 -9.29
C ASN A 4 -21.13 14.05 -9.96
N MET A 5 -21.02 14.23 -11.28
CA MET A 5 -21.92 15.04 -12.10
C MET A 5 -22.77 14.18 -13.04
N GLY A 6 -22.70 12.84 -12.94
CA GLY A 6 -23.36 11.93 -13.87
C GLY A 6 -22.80 11.99 -15.30
N LEU A 7 -21.60 12.57 -15.49
CA LEU A 7 -20.99 12.74 -16.80
C LEU A 7 -20.14 11.52 -17.18
N LYS A 8 -20.25 11.11 -18.45
CA LYS A 8 -19.33 10.14 -19.07
C LYS A 8 -18.19 10.91 -19.76
N PRO A 9 -16.92 10.73 -19.33
CA PRO A 9 -15.79 11.39 -19.98
C PRO A 9 -15.68 10.97 -21.45
N TYR A 10 -15.54 11.93 -22.36
CA TYR A 10 -15.26 11.67 -23.78
C TYR A 10 -13.76 11.46 -24.04
N ALA A 11 -12.91 12.21 -23.35
CA ALA A 11 -11.45 12.13 -23.42
C ALA A 11 -10.86 12.25 -22.02
N VAL A 12 -9.69 11.63 -21.82
CA VAL A 12 -8.93 11.69 -20.57
C VAL A 12 -7.50 12.14 -20.83
N HIS A 13 -6.96 12.94 -19.93
CA HIS A 13 -5.56 13.35 -19.96
C HIS A 13 -4.99 13.34 -18.54
N ALA A 14 -3.87 12.65 -18.34
CA ALA A 14 -3.20 12.51 -17.06
C ALA A 14 -2.12 13.61 -16.89
N THR A 15 -2.55 14.87 -16.76
CA THR A 15 -1.65 16.05 -16.77
C THR A 15 -0.70 16.09 -15.57
N PHE A 16 -1.23 15.84 -14.36
CA PHE A 16 -0.56 16.21 -13.11
C PHE A 16 0.12 15.02 -12.41
N GLN A 17 0.41 13.95 -13.15
CA GLN A 17 1.11 12.78 -12.65
C GLN A 17 2.61 12.95 -12.85
N ALA A 18 3.39 12.67 -11.79
CA ALA A 18 4.82 12.95 -11.71
C ALA A 18 5.68 12.20 -12.75
N CYS A 19 5.21 11.07 -13.27
CA CYS A 19 5.96 10.24 -14.22
C CYS A 19 5.04 9.43 -15.15
N THR A 20 5.63 8.80 -16.18
CA THR A 20 4.91 7.93 -17.12
C THR A 20 4.22 6.76 -16.42
N GLN A 21 4.88 6.11 -15.45
CA GLN A 21 4.31 5.01 -14.67
C GLN A 21 3.07 5.45 -13.88
N ALA A 22 3.09 6.63 -13.27
CA ALA A 22 1.93 7.21 -12.59
C ALA A 22 0.77 7.50 -13.56
N LYS A 23 1.06 7.98 -14.79
CA LYS A 23 0.05 8.17 -15.84
C LYS A 23 -0.56 6.85 -16.27
N ILE A 24 0.26 5.83 -16.52
CA ILE A 24 -0.20 4.49 -16.89
C ILE A 24 -1.05 3.89 -15.77
N ASN A 25 -0.62 4.01 -14.50
CA ASN A 25 -1.39 3.57 -13.34
C ASN A 25 -2.79 4.18 -13.34
N ARG A 26 -2.91 5.50 -13.52
CA ARG A 26 -4.22 6.17 -13.61
C ARG A 26 -5.09 5.59 -14.70
N LEU A 27 -4.53 5.41 -15.89
CA LEU A 27 -5.29 4.86 -17.02
C LEU A 27 -5.72 3.40 -16.76
N ARG A 28 -4.88 2.58 -16.10
CA ARG A 28 -5.25 1.23 -15.69
C ARG A 28 -6.36 1.20 -14.65
N GLU A 29 -6.37 2.11 -13.68
CA GLU A 29 -7.42 2.22 -12.66
C GLU A 29 -8.82 2.45 -13.28
N TYR A 30 -8.88 3.11 -14.44
CA TYR A 30 -10.13 3.35 -15.18
C TYR A 30 -10.38 2.40 -16.35
N ASP A 31 -9.58 1.33 -16.50
CA ASP A 31 -9.64 0.40 -17.64
C ASP A 31 -9.48 1.09 -19.01
N LEU A 32 -8.71 2.17 -19.06
CA LEU A 32 -8.41 2.96 -20.27
C LEU A 32 -7.03 2.64 -20.85
N TRP A 33 -6.29 1.73 -20.22
CA TRP A 33 -4.99 1.25 -20.68
C TRP A 33 -5.07 -0.21 -21.13
N LYS A 34 -4.63 -0.49 -22.36
CA LYS A 34 -4.66 -1.84 -22.92
C LYS A 34 -3.36 -2.58 -22.61
N ASP A 35 -3.36 -3.35 -21.55
CA ASP A 35 -2.23 -4.20 -21.18
C ASP A 35 -2.10 -5.46 -22.07
N PRO A 36 -0.89 -6.03 -22.25
CA PRO A 36 -0.72 -7.36 -22.85
C PRO A 36 -1.23 -8.46 -21.90
N ASP A 37 -1.53 -9.66 -22.42
CA ASP A 37 -2.03 -10.79 -21.59
C ASP A 37 -1.05 -11.19 -20.50
N ALA A 38 0.25 -11.02 -20.77
CA ALA A 38 1.31 -11.24 -19.80
C ALA A 38 1.11 -10.44 -18.50
N HIS A 39 0.44 -9.29 -18.54
CA HIS A 39 0.12 -8.49 -17.35
C HIS A 39 -0.79 -9.24 -16.37
N PHE A 40 -1.68 -10.12 -16.85
CA PHE A 40 -2.61 -10.90 -16.02
C PHE A 40 -2.04 -12.26 -15.59
N SER A 41 -0.75 -12.45 -15.82
CA SER A 41 0.04 -13.60 -15.36
C SER A 41 1.27 -13.12 -14.59
N HIS A 42 1.81 -13.97 -13.73
CA HIS A 42 3.07 -13.73 -13.06
C HIS A 42 3.77 -15.08 -12.82
N PRO A 43 5.09 -15.20 -13.04
CA PRO A 43 5.80 -16.48 -12.96
C PRO A 43 5.77 -17.11 -11.55
N VAL A 44 5.66 -16.27 -10.52
CA VAL A 44 5.52 -16.70 -9.13
C VAL A 44 4.04 -16.74 -8.75
N GLY A 45 3.43 -15.58 -8.54
CA GLY A 45 1.99 -15.46 -8.34
C GLY A 45 1.66 -14.04 -7.90
N PHE A 46 0.50 -13.86 -7.29
CA PHE A 46 0.01 -12.58 -6.80
C PHE A 46 -0.29 -12.61 -5.30
N ILE A 47 -0.09 -11.48 -4.62
CA ILE A 47 -0.50 -11.29 -3.23
C ILE A 47 -1.46 -10.11 -3.15
N SER A 48 -2.58 -10.31 -2.46
CA SER A 48 -3.60 -9.29 -2.17
C SER A 48 -4.04 -9.39 -0.71
N TYR A 49 -4.74 -8.38 -0.21
CA TYR A 49 -5.30 -8.42 1.14
C TYR A 49 -6.57 -7.59 1.25
N ASP A 50 -7.39 -7.90 2.24
CA ASP A 50 -8.52 -7.05 2.63
C ASP A 50 -8.01 -5.84 3.42
N ARG A 51 -8.28 -4.65 2.88
CA ARG A 51 -7.92 -3.40 3.54
C ARG A 51 -8.79 -3.19 4.77
N ASP A 52 -8.15 -3.01 5.91
CA ASP A 52 -8.78 -2.61 7.17
C ASP A 52 -8.59 -1.10 7.41
N ILE A 53 -9.66 -0.38 7.70
CA ILE A 53 -9.60 1.04 8.10
C ILE A 53 -10.66 1.27 9.17
N PRO A 54 -10.26 1.61 10.41
CA PRO A 54 -11.19 2.02 11.44
C PRO A 54 -12.04 3.21 11.01
N GLN A 55 -13.35 3.15 11.23
CA GLN A 55 -14.28 4.24 10.91
C GLN A 55 -13.88 5.56 11.59
N SER A 56 -13.29 5.50 12.79
CA SER A 56 -12.79 6.66 13.50
C SER A 56 -11.70 7.44 12.73
N LEU A 57 -10.84 6.75 11.97
CA LEU A 57 -9.82 7.41 11.14
C LEU A 57 -10.45 8.08 9.92
N LEU A 58 -11.47 7.45 9.31
CA LEU A 58 -12.23 8.07 8.21
C LEU A 58 -12.96 9.33 8.69
N ASP A 59 -13.61 9.26 9.85
CA ASP A 59 -14.33 10.39 10.45
C ASP A 59 -13.39 11.53 10.83
N ALA A 60 -12.23 11.21 11.41
CA ALA A 60 -11.20 12.19 11.74
C ALA A 60 -10.66 12.87 10.47
N ALA A 61 -10.35 12.11 9.43
CA ALA A 61 -9.90 12.64 8.15
C ALA A 61 -10.96 13.49 7.43
N ALA A 62 -12.25 13.16 7.59
CA ALA A 62 -13.36 13.94 7.05
C ALA A 62 -13.50 15.29 7.77
N LYS A 63 -13.46 15.28 9.11
CA LYS A 63 -13.69 16.44 10.00
C LYS A 63 -12.43 17.27 10.27
N GLY A 64 -11.25 16.77 9.88
CA GLY A 64 -9.96 17.39 10.14
C GLY A 64 -9.87 18.84 9.64
N GLY A 65 -9.02 19.63 10.32
CA GLY A 65 -8.74 21.00 9.94
C GLY A 65 -8.30 21.12 8.47
N ARG A 66 -8.68 22.23 7.83
CA ARG A 66 -8.41 22.50 6.41
C ARG A 66 -7.58 23.77 6.25
N ARG A 67 -6.49 23.86 7.00
CA ARG A 67 -5.49 24.93 6.86
C ARG A 67 -4.23 24.34 6.25
N LYS A 68 -3.35 25.22 5.76
CA LYS A 68 -2.06 24.84 5.18
C LYS A 68 -0.98 24.74 6.25
N ASP A 69 -1.28 24.05 7.34
CA ASP A 69 -0.39 23.84 8.48
C ASP A 69 -0.25 22.34 8.78
N ILE A 70 0.81 21.97 9.51
CA ILE A 70 1.08 20.57 9.87
C ILE A 70 -0.08 19.98 10.69
N ALA A 71 -0.64 20.76 11.61
CA ALA A 71 -1.72 20.28 12.48
C ALA A 71 -2.95 19.80 11.67
N SER A 72 -3.25 20.46 10.56
CA SER A 72 -4.33 20.08 9.66
C SER A 72 -4.05 18.79 8.91
N THR A 73 -2.79 18.44 8.64
CA THR A 73 -2.44 17.21 7.92
C THR A 73 -2.46 15.96 8.80
N LEU A 74 -2.43 16.09 10.13
CA LEU A 74 -2.35 14.95 11.06
C LEU A 74 -3.45 13.88 10.81
N PRO A 75 -4.75 14.23 10.68
CA PRO A 75 -5.78 13.21 10.42
C PRO A 75 -5.61 12.50 9.07
N HIS A 76 -5.03 13.18 8.06
CA HIS A 76 -4.68 12.54 6.80
C HIS A 76 -3.57 11.51 7.01
N PHE A 77 -2.51 11.88 7.73
CA PHE A 77 -1.39 10.98 7.98
C PHE A 77 -1.76 9.83 8.89
N ASP A 78 -2.56 10.03 9.95
CA ASP A 78 -3.03 8.92 10.78
C ASP A 78 -3.80 7.87 9.94
N LEU A 79 -4.65 8.34 9.02
CA LEU A 79 -5.38 7.49 8.09
C LEU A 79 -4.45 6.76 7.11
N VAL A 80 -3.50 7.46 6.49
CA VAL A 80 -2.59 6.86 5.50
C VAL A 80 -1.60 5.92 6.18
N ASN A 81 -0.99 6.32 7.30
CA ASN A 81 -0.06 5.52 8.10
C ASN A 81 -0.67 4.17 8.50
N HIS A 82 -1.92 4.14 8.95
CA HIS A 82 -2.61 2.88 9.25
C HIS A 82 -2.62 1.90 8.06
N GLN A 83 -2.82 2.43 6.85
CA GLN A 83 -2.80 1.63 5.62
C GLN A 83 -1.36 1.30 5.18
N LEU A 84 -0.38 2.16 5.47
CA LEU A 84 1.03 1.90 5.18
C LEU A 84 1.56 0.69 5.98
N SER A 85 1.13 0.49 7.23
CA SER A 85 1.49 -0.72 7.98
C SER A 85 0.99 -2.00 7.30
N GLN A 86 -0.17 -1.95 6.64
CA GLN A 86 -0.70 -3.07 5.87
C GLN A 86 0.06 -3.28 4.56
N LEU A 87 0.31 -2.20 3.81
CA LEU A 87 1.09 -2.23 2.57
C LEU A 87 2.51 -2.74 2.82
N ARG A 88 3.17 -2.29 3.90
CA ARG A 88 4.50 -2.76 4.32
C ARG A 88 4.53 -4.28 4.38
N THR A 89 3.60 -4.87 5.11
CA THR A 89 3.57 -6.32 5.31
C THR A 89 3.29 -7.06 4.02
N GLN A 90 2.43 -6.53 3.14
CA GLN A 90 2.24 -7.09 1.79
C GLN A 90 3.56 -7.09 1.01
N LEU A 91 4.25 -5.94 0.93
CA LEU A 91 5.48 -5.81 0.15
C LEU A 91 6.58 -6.73 0.67
N ILE A 92 6.75 -6.84 1.99
CA ILE A 92 7.70 -7.79 2.58
C ILE A 92 7.31 -9.23 2.22
N LEU A 93 6.03 -9.60 2.38
CA LEU A 93 5.56 -10.94 2.03
C LEU A 93 5.79 -11.27 0.55
N THR A 94 5.71 -10.28 -0.34
CA THR A 94 6.00 -10.49 -1.78
C THR A 94 7.44 -10.87 -2.04
N GLU A 95 8.39 -10.23 -1.33
CA GLU A 95 9.81 -10.55 -1.40
C GLU A 95 10.09 -11.94 -0.79
N GLU A 96 9.50 -12.22 0.37
CA GLU A 96 9.71 -13.46 1.12
C GLU A 96 9.18 -14.71 0.41
N LEU A 97 8.14 -14.57 -0.42
CA LEU A 97 7.54 -15.67 -1.17
C LEU A 97 8.05 -15.75 -2.61
N GLY A 98 9.31 -15.36 -2.83
CA GLY A 98 10.02 -15.56 -4.10
C GLY A 98 9.82 -14.43 -5.11
N GLY A 99 9.33 -13.25 -4.69
CA GLY A 99 9.13 -12.10 -5.55
C GLY A 99 7.80 -12.12 -6.31
N ALA A 100 6.72 -12.57 -5.66
CA ALA A 100 5.36 -12.47 -6.20
C ALA A 100 4.96 -11.01 -6.50
N ALA A 101 3.94 -10.80 -7.34
CA ALA A 101 3.44 -9.46 -7.62
C ALA A 101 2.48 -8.98 -6.52
N ALA A 102 2.70 -7.78 -6.00
CA ALA A 102 1.77 -7.10 -5.10
C ALA A 102 0.58 -6.52 -5.87
N ILE A 103 -0.63 -6.98 -5.63
CA ILE A 103 -1.84 -6.27 -6.07
C ILE A 103 -2.08 -5.16 -5.06
N LEU A 104 -1.76 -3.93 -5.44
CA LEU A 104 -1.83 -2.78 -4.55
C LEU A 104 -3.28 -2.59 -4.07
N PRO A 105 -3.51 -2.17 -2.82
CA PRO A 105 -4.84 -1.80 -2.38
C PRO A 105 -5.28 -0.50 -3.10
N SER A 106 -6.59 -0.33 -3.26
CA SER A 106 -7.13 1.03 -3.37
C SER A 106 -6.87 1.70 -2.01
N MET A 107 -6.06 2.75 -1.94
CA MET A 107 -5.81 3.46 -0.68
C MET A 107 -6.91 4.50 -0.44
N VAL A 108 -7.07 4.98 0.78
CA VAL A 108 -7.94 6.12 1.11
C VAL A 108 -7.11 7.28 1.59
N ALA A 109 -7.27 8.44 0.95
CA ALA A 109 -6.61 9.67 1.37
C ALA A 109 -7.60 10.64 2.03
N GLY A 110 -7.15 11.26 3.13
CA GLY A 110 -7.91 12.31 3.84
C GLY A 110 -7.82 13.69 3.20
N MET A 111 -6.91 13.87 2.23
CA MET A 111 -6.59 15.11 1.52
C MET A 111 -6.15 14.78 0.10
N ASP A 112 -6.44 15.68 -0.83
CA ASP A 112 -5.94 15.64 -2.20
C ASP A 112 -4.41 15.75 -2.21
N SER A 113 -3.78 15.29 -3.29
CA SER A 113 -2.36 15.49 -3.52
C SER A 113 -2.17 16.58 -4.57
N SER A 114 -1.25 17.49 -4.31
CA SER A 114 -0.93 18.63 -5.15
C SER A 114 0.55 18.91 -5.06
N TYR A 115 1.08 19.77 -5.93
CA TYR A 115 2.42 20.34 -5.81
C TYR A 115 2.39 21.75 -5.17
N LYS A 116 1.19 22.31 -4.95
CA LYS A 116 0.97 23.60 -4.30
C LYS A 116 0.21 23.39 -2.99
N ALA A 117 0.61 24.09 -1.94
CA ALA A 117 -0.09 24.07 -0.66
C ALA A 117 -1.58 24.41 -0.82
N HIS A 118 -2.45 23.62 -0.18
CA HIS A 118 -3.90 23.73 -0.31
C HIS A 118 -4.61 23.30 0.98
N ASN A 119 -5.88 23.67 1.11
CA ASN A 119 -6.71 23.41 2.29
C ASN A 119 -7.30 21.98 2.25
N GLY A 120 -6.51 20.97 1.86
CA GLY A 120 -6.94 19.57 1.74
C GLY A 120 -7.63 19.20 0.43
N THR A 121 -8.19 20.13 -0.35
CA THR A 121 -8.67 19.88 -1.73
C THR A 121 -8.06 20.88 -2.70
N VAL A 122 -7.66 20.42 -3.90
CA VAL A 122 -7.14 21.31 -4.94
C VAL A 122 -8.22 22.33 -5.35
N PRO A 123 -7.90 23.64 -5.46
CA PRO A 123 -8.88 24.65 -5.86
C PRO A 123 -9.59 24.29 -7.18
N GLY A 124 -10.93 24.42 -7.19
CA GLY A 124 -11.77 24.06 -8.35
C GLY A 124 -12.10 22.57 -8.46
N SER A 125 -11.49 21.70 -7.65
CA SER A 125 -11.85 20.28 -7.60
C SER A 125 -13.17 20.06 -6.85
N ARG A 126 -14.00 19.15 -7.37
CA ARG A 126 -15.23 18.64 -6.71
C ARG A 126 -15.00 17.33 -5.97
N LEU A 127 -13.75 17.09 -5.55
CA LEU A 127 -13.37 15.89 -4.80
C LEU A 127 -14.01 15.94 -3.40
N ARG A 128 -14.66 14.86 -3.00
CA ARG A 128 -15.19 14.70 -1.64
C ARG A 128 -14.16 13.95 -0.82
N LEU A 129 -13.86 14.43 0.38
CA LEU A 129 -12.88 13.83 1.28
C LEU A 129 -13.58 13.06 2.41
N PRO A 130 -13.01 11.95 2.91
CA PRO A 130 -11.90 11.21 2.29
C PRO A 130 -12.35 10.52 0.98
N TYR A 131 -11.39 10.08 0.17
CA TYR A 131 -11.67 9.44 -1.13
C TYR A 131 -10.72 8.26 -1.41
N PRO A 132 -11.14 7.31 -2.26
CA PRO A 132 -10.24 6.31 -2.83
C PRO A 132 -9.16 6.99 -3.66
N ALA A 133 -7.92 6.95 -3.16
CA ALA A 133 -6.75 7.50 -3.79
C ALA A 133 -6.07 6.43 -4.66
N PRO A 134 -5.86 6.70 -5.96
CA PRO A 134 -5.01 5.85 -6.77
C PRO A 134 -3.58 5.84 -6.23
N SER A 135 -2.90 4.71 -6.37
CA SER A 135 -1.65 4.43 -5.67
C SER A 135 -0.56 5.49 -5.88
N ASP A 136 -0.52 6.15 -7.04
CA ASP A 136 0.47 7.19 -7.38
C ASP A 136 0.41 8.47 -6.52
N GLN A 137 -0.60 8.63 -5.65
CA GLN A 137 -0.65 9.73 -4.67
C GLN A 137 0.12 9.44 -3.38
N ILE A 138 0.40 8.18 -3.10
CA ILE A 138 1.04 7.72 -1.86
C ILE A 138 2.34 6.99 -2.18
N ILE A 139 2.38 6.27 -3.29
CA ILE A 139 3.51 5.47 -3.77
C ILE A 139 4.15 6.19 -4.96
N ASP A 140 5.47 6.31 -4.96
CA ASP A 140 6.22 6.74 -6.11
C ASP A 140 6.28 5.60 -7.14
N MET A 141 5.46 5.72 -8.19
CA MET A 141 5.35 4.67 -9.21
C MET A 141 6.59 4.55 -10.10
N ARG A 142 7.49 5.55 -10.12
CA ARG A 142 8.79 5.41 -10.78
C ARG A 142 9.67 4.48 -9.95
N GLU A 143 9.84 4.79 -8.68
CA GLU A 143 10.65 3.96 -7.76
C GLU A 143 10.08 2.54 -7.65
N MET A 144 8.76 2.39 -7.66
CA MET A 144 8.09 1.08 -7.70
C MET A 144 8.47 0.27 -8.93
N GLU A 145 8.46 0.87 -10.11
CA GLU A 145 8.83 0.17 -11.34
C GLU A 145 10.33 -0.11 -11.42
N GLU A 146 11.18 0.81 -10.98
CA GLU A 146 12.64 0.64 -11.01
C GLU A 146 13.12 -0.44 -10.04
N ARG A 147 12.53 -0.52 -8.84
CA ARG A 147 12.95 -1.47 -7.78
C ARG A 147 12.14 -2.77 -7.78
N MET A 148 10.93 -2.75 -8.30
CA MET A 148 10.01 -3.90 -8.35
C MET A 148 9.42 -4.10 -9.75
N PRO A 149 10.24 -4.18 -10.82
CA PRO A 149 9.77 -4.21 -12.20
C PRO A 149 8.84 -5.40 -12.44
N GLY A 150 7.62 -5.13 -12.91
CA GLY A 150 6.60 -6.16 -13.16
C GLY A 150 6.04 -6.87 -11.92
N ARG A 151 6.49 -6.52 -10.70
CA ARG A 151 6.09 -7.15 -9.43
C ARG A 151 5.02 -6.37 -8.66
N TRP A 152 4.23 -5.57 -9.36
CA TRP A 152 3.08 -4.87 -8.79
C TRP A 152 1.93 -4.74 -9.80
N ARG A 153 0.70 -4.58 -9.30
CA ARG A 153 -0.52 -4.32 -10.08
C ARG A 153 -1.35 -3.24 -9.39
N GLU A 154 -2.07 -2.45 -10.16
CA GLU A 154 -2.99 -1.41 -9.69
C GLU A 154 -4.15 -1.98 -8.87
N GLY A 155 -4.85 -1.13 -8.12
CA GLY A 155 -5.94 -1.56 -7.23
C GLY A 155 -7.15 -2.13 -7.97
N SER A 156 -7.42 -1.64 -9.17
CA SER A 156 -8.50 -2.16 -10.03
C SER A 156 -8.19 -3.49 -10.72
N PHE A 157 -6.96 -4.03 -10.61
CA PHE A 157 -6.49 -5.17 -11.42
C PHE A 157 -7.47 -6.37 -11.40
N LEU A 158 -7.96 -6.73 -10.22
CA LEU A 158 -8.86 -7.88 -10.04
C LEU A 158 -10.29 -7.66 -10.53
N LEU A 159 -10.68 -6.41 -10.78
CA LEU A 159 -11.99 -6.02 -11.31
C LEU A 159 -12.06 -6.20 -12.83
N LYS A 160 -10.90 -6.31 -13.49
CA LYS A 160 -10.82 -6.46 -14.94
C LYS A 160 -11.27 -7.87 -15.36
N PRO A 161 -12.08 -8.03 -16.41
CA PRO A 161 -12.52 -9.35 -16.89
C PRO A 161 -11.35 -10.32 -17.16
N ARG A 162 -10.21 -9.79 -17.58
CA ARG A 162 -8.98 -10.56 -17.87
C ARG A 162 -8.32 -11.17 -16.63
N ALA A 163 -8.66 -10.70 -15.42
CA ALA A 163 -8.18 -11.27 -14.16
C ALA A 163 -8.97 -12.53 -13.73
N THR A 164 -9.93 -13.02 -14.53
CA THR A 164 -10.76 -14.20 -14.21
C THR A 164 -9.94 -15.41 -13.76
N SER A 165 -8.83 -15.71 -14.46
CA SER A 165 -8.01 -16.88 -14.10
C SER A 165 -7.28 -16.72 -12.76
N VAL A 166 -6.96 -15.49 -12.35
CA VAL A 166 -6.35 -15.18 -11.04
C VAL A 166 -7.42 -15.25 -9.95
N ASN A 167 -8.62 -14.73 -10.22
CA ASN A 167 -9.76 -14.79 -9.29
C ASN A 167 -10.26 -16.21 -9.03
N ALA A 168 -10.11 -17.13 -10.00
CA ALA A 168 -10.50 -18.52 -9.86
C ALA A 168 -9.48 -19.40 -9.12
N SER A 169 -8.27 -18.91 -8.85
CA SER A 169 -7.18 -19.71 -8.25
C SER A 169 -6.55 -18.96 -7.07
N VAL A 170 -7.20 -19.11 -5.90
CA VAL A 170 -6.92 -18.31 -4.72
C VAL A 170 -6.77 -19.21 -3.50
N LEU A 171 -5.70 -19.02 -2.74
CA LEU A 171 -5.62 -19.47 -1.35
C LEU A 171 -5.95 -18.28 -0.44
N VAL A 172 -6.85 -18.49 0.51
CA VAL A 172 -7.15 -17.49 1.55
C VAL A 172 -6.31 -17.76 2.80
N LEU A 173 -5.50 -16.80 3.20
CA LEU A 173 -4.75 -16.81 4.45
C LEU A 173 -5.45 -15.91 5.46
N THR A 174 -5.94 -16.47 6.56
CA THR A 174 -6.56 -15.70 7.64
C THR A 174 -5.57 -15.54 8.78
N VAL A 175 -5.23 -14.30 9.12
CA VAL A 175 -4.48 -13.96 10.32
C VAL A 175 -5.41 -14.10 11.51
N CYS A 176 -5.07 -14.99 12.44
CA CYS A 176 -5.88 -15.22 13.62
C CYS A 176 -5.85 -14.03 14.60
N GLU A 177 -6.89 -13.94 15.43
CA GLU A 177 -6.93 -12.95 16.52
C GLU A 177 -5.80 -13.18 17.53
N ALA A 178 -5.43 -12.11 18.24
CA ALA A 178 -4.45 -12.22 19.31
C ALA A 178 -4.96 -13.19 20.40
N GLY A 179 -4.11 -14.12 20.82
CA GLY A 179 -4.48 -15.14 21.82
C GLY A 179 -5.23 -16.36 21.26
N ALA A 180 -5.37 -16.50 19.94
CA ALA A 180 -5.88 -17.72 19.32
C ALA A 180 -4.97 -18.94 19.62
N ASP A 181 -5.58 -20.12 19.76
CA ASP A 181 -4.89 -21.38 20.05
C ASP A 181 -4.14 -21.92 18.81
N VAL A 182 -2.97 -22.51 19.04
CA VAL A 182 -2.16 -23.26 18.05
C VAL A 182 -2.91 -24.46 17.47
N THR A 183 -3.93 -24.98 18.17
CA THR A 183 -4.77 -26.07 17.65
C THR A 183 -5.65 -25.63 16.48
N GLU A 184 -5.92 -24.33 16.33
CA GLU A 184 -6.77 -23.77 15.27
C GLU A 184 -6.01 -23.01 14.18
N CYS A 185 -4.78 -22.60 14.46
CA CYS A 185 -3.99 -21.70 13.63
C CYS A 185 -2.55 -22.19 13.52
N ALA A 186 -2.04 -22.30 12.29
CA ALA A 186 -0.67 -22.73 12.05
C ALA A 186 0.35 -21.81 12.75
N ALA A 187 1.29 -22.41 13.47
CA ALA A 187 2.37 -21.70 14.14
C ALA A 187 3.51 -21.30 13.18
N GLY A 188 3.60 -21.98 12.03
CA GLY A 188 4.62 -21.77 10.99
C GLY A 188 5.93 -22.54 11.21
N ASP A 189 5.92 -23.53 12.11
CA ASP A 189 6.96 -24.54 12.30
C ASP A 189 6.98 -25.60 11.19
N ALA A 190 5.83 -25.86 10.57
CA ALA A 190 5.68 -26.72 9.41
C ALA A 190 4.89 -26.04 8.28
N LYS A 191 4.94 -26.63 7.08
CA LYS A 191 4.11 -26.19 5.96
C LYS A 191 2.64 -26.28 6.35
N ALA A 192 1.90 -25.19 6.19
CA ALA A 192 0.48 -25.18 6.46
C ALA A 192 -0.26 -26.02 5.41
N VAL A 193 -1.20 -26.84 5.86
CA VAL A 193 -2.04 -27.68 5.00
C VAL A 193 -3.34 -26.92 4.74
N PRO A 194 -3.63 -26.53 3.49
CA PRO A 194 -4.88 -25.86 3.18
C PRO A 194 -6.08 -26.79 3.36
N GLU A 195 -7.11 -26.32 4.04
CA GLU A 195 -8.43 -26.94 4.09
C GLU A 195 -9.40 -26.05 3.31
N HIS A 196 -10.08 -26.62 2.30
CA HIS A 196 -11.01 -25.88 1.44
C HIS A 196 -10.41 -24.60 0.85
N ASP A 197 -9.14 -24.67 0.42
CA ASP A 197 -8.36 -23.53 -0.10
C ASP A 197 -8.21 -22.36 0.90
N GLN A 198 -8.18 -22.67 2.20
CA GLN A 198 -7.94 -21.72 3.27
C GLN A 198 -6.86 -22.23 4.24
N ILE A 199 -6.09 -21.27 4.78
CA ILE A 199 -5.15 -21.50 5.88
C ILE A 199 -5.41 -20.43 6.94
N ARG A 200 -5.37 -20.84 8.21
CA ARG A 200 -5.33 -19.94 9.36
C ARG A 200 -3.91 -19.93 9.94
N ILE A 201 -3.38 -18.76 10.23
CA ILE A 201 -2.02 -18.61 10.77
C ILE A 201 -2.05 -17.68 11.98
N LEU A 202 -1.22 -18.01 12.98
CA LEU A 202 -1.04 -17.14 14.13
C LEU A 202 -0.43 -15.80 13.70
N PRO A 203 -0.75 -14.70 14.41
CA PRO A 203 -0.09 -13.41 14.19
C PRO A 203 1.37 -13.45 14.63
N ASP A 204 2.10 -12.37 14.35
CA ASP A 204 3.45 -12.11 14.84
C ASP A 204 4.46 -13.21 14.50
N ARG A 205 4.39 -13.73 13.27
CA ARG A 205 5.33 -14.75 12.79
C ARG A 205 6.65 -14.12 12.37
N SER A 206 7.75 -14.81 12.62
CA SER A 206 9.02 -14.49 11.97
C SER A 206 8.94 -14.73 10.45
N LEU A 207 9.81 -14.08 9.69
CA LEU A 207 9.89 -14.31 8.24
C LEU A 207 10.21 -15.78 7.91
N ALA A 208 11.04 -16.44 8.72
CA ALA A 208 11.33 -17.87 8.57
C ALA A 208 10.08 -18.74 8.72
N GLN A 209 9.25 -18.48 9.74
CA GLN A 209 8.00 -19.21 9.95
C GLN A 209 7.02 -18.99 8.78
N LEU A 210 6.93 -17.77 8.26
CA LEU A 210 6.07 -17.49 7.09
C LEU A 210 6.54 -18.19 5.83
N ARG A 211 7.85 -18.19 5.55
CA ARG A 211 8.44 -18.95 4.43
C ARG A 211 8.14 -20.43 4.54
N THR A 212 8.27 -21.01 5.75
CA THR A 212 7.96 -22.42 6.01
C THR A 212 6.48 -22.71 5.82
N ALA A 213 5.60 -21.96 6.48
CA ALA A 213 4.14 -22.14 6.45
C ALA A 213 3.59 -22.06 5.02
N LEU A 214 4.08 -21.10 4.23
CA LEU A 214 3.56 -20.79 2.89
C LEU A 214 4.41 -21.41 1.77
N SER A 215 5.31 -22.33 2.11
CA SER A 215 6.23 -22.95 1.15
C SER A 215 5.48 -23.67 0.02
N GLY A 216 5.80 -23.27 -1.22
CA GLY A 216 5.20 -23.83 -2.42
C GLY A 216 3.74 -23.45 -2.64
N VAL A 217 3.19 -22.44 -1.95
CA VAL A 217 1.80 -21.98 -2.15
C VAL A 217 1.48 -21.75 -3.62
N PHE A 218 2.40 -21.12 -4.35
CA PHE A 218 2.23 -20.75 -5.75
C PHE A 218 2.35 -21.91 -6.75
N SER A 219 2.64 -23.13 -6.28
CA SER A 219 2.58 -24.33 -7.14
C SER A 219 1.14 -24.74 -7.47
N LYS A 220 0.17 -24.37 -6.64
CA LYS A 220 -1.26 -24.68 -6.82
C LYS A 220 -2.10 -23.43 -7.07
N TYR A 221 -1.78 -22.33 -6.40
CA TYR A 221 -2.61 -21.12 -6.43
C TYR A 221 -1.93 -20.00 -7.20
N LYS A 222 -2.69 -19.26 -8.01
CA LYS A 222 -2.19 -18.04 -8.67
C LYS A 222 -2.15 -16.85 -7.73
N ARG A 223 -3.00 -16.83 -6.71
CA ARG A 223 -3.11 -15.72 -5.75
C ARG A 223 -3.13 -16.22 -4.30
N LEU A 224 -2.36 -15.57 -3.45
CA LEU A 224 -2.53 -15.58 -2.00
C LEU A 224 -3.32 -14.33 -1.59
N HIS A 225 -4.42 -14.51 -0.88
CA HIS A 225 -5.25 -13.40 -0.39
C HIS A 225 -5.29 -13.41 1.13
N VAL A 226 -4.85 -12.34 1.77
CA VAL A 226 -4.73 -12.24 3.24
C VAL A 226 -5.94 -11.53 3.85
N LYS A 227 -6.52 -12.14 4.89
CA LYS A 227 -7.64 -11.61 5.70
C LYS A 227 -7.22 -11.46 7.15
N GLY A 228 -7.96 -10.63 7.90
CA GLY A 228 -7.77 -10.47 9.35
C GLY A 228 -6.65 -9.50 9.74
N GLY A 229 -6.37 -8.47 8.93
CA GLY A 229 -5.35 -7.47 9.25
C GLY A 229 -3.93 -7.95 8.96
N ILE A 230 -3.50 -7.79 7.71
CA ILE A 230 -2.19 -8.23 7.23
C ILE A 230 -1.02 -7.63 8.02
N GLN A 231 -1.17 -6.43 8.57
CA GLN A 231 -0.15 -5.75 9.38
C GLN A 231 0.31 -6.57 10.61
N ARG A 232 -0.55 -7.47 11.13
CA ARG A 232 -0.26 -8.34 12.28
C ARG A 232 0.41 -9.66 11.92
N LEU A 233 0.61 -9.92 10.62
CA LEU A 233 1.10 -11.23 10.17
C LEU A 233 2.53 -11.50 10.61
N MET A 234 3.38 -10.48 10.68
CA MET A 234 4.82 -10.64 10.88
C MET A 234 5.43 -9.66 11.87
N VAL A 235 6.51 -10.11 12.50
CA VAL A 235 7.45 -9.28 13.27
C VAL A 235 8.83 -9.34 12.63
N LEU A 236 9.53 -8.21 12.61
CA LEU A 236 10.86 -8.08 12.03
C LEU A 236 11.91 -8.02 13.13
N THR A 237 13.02 -8.73 12.94
CA THR A 237 14.23 -8.48 13.72
C THR A 237 14.82 -7.10 13.37
N PRO A 238 15.66 -6.49 14.23
CA PRO A 238 16.29 -5.20 13.93
C PRO A 238 17.06 -5.19 12.60
N LYS A 239 17.73 -6.30 12.25
CA LYS A 239 18.46 -6.44 10.99
C LYS A 239 17.52 -6.48 9.78
N GLU A 240 16.42 -7.23 9.89
CA GLU A 240 15.40 -7.28 8.83
C GLU A 240 14.72 -5.92 8.67
N LEU A 241 14.41 -5.24 9.77
CA LEU A 241 13.86 -3.88 9.76
C LEU A 241 14.78 -2.90 9.05
N GLU A 242 16.08 -2.89 9.36
CA GLU A 242 17.05 -2.02 8.67
C GLU A 242 17.11 -2.34 7.17
N GLY A 243 17.18 -3.63 6.80
CA GLY A 243 17.26 -4.07 5.42
C GLY A 243 16.02 -3.68 4.60
N TYR A 244 14.83 -3.97 5.14
CA TYR A 244 13.57 -3.68 4.46
C TYR A 244 13.23 -2.20 4.44
N SER A 245 13.50 -1.45 5.50
CA SER A 245 13.28 0.01 5.49
C SER A 245 14.13 0.70 4.43
N ARG A 246 15.42 0.37 4.33
CA ARG A 246 16.30 0.90 3.27
C ARG A 246 15.80 0.56 1.86
N LYS A 247 15.23 -0.64 1.68
CA LYS A 247 14.76 -1.12 0.38
C LYS A 247 13.41 -0.51 -0.02
N LEU A 248 12.47 -0.41 0.92
CA LEU A 248 11.06 -0.14 0.63
C LEU A 248 10.62 1.30 0.95
N ASN A 249 11.24 2.03 1.88
CA ASN A 249 10.88 3.44 2.13
C ASN A 249 11.07 4.36 0.90
N PRO A 250 12.07 4.17 0.03
CA PRO A 250 12.18 4.95 -1.21
C PRO A 250 10.97 4.82 -2.15
N LEU A 251 10.14 3.78 -2.00
CA LEU A 251 8.93 3.60 -2.80
C LEU A 251 7.84 4.61 -2.45
N MET A 252 7.96 5.33 -1.34
CA MET A 252 6.91 6.23 -0.85
C MET A 252 7.04 7.63 -1.45
N SER A 253 5.90 8.20 -1.83
CA SER A 253 5.80 9.57 -2.34
C SER A 253 5.81 10.60 -1.20
N SER A 254 5.49 11.85 -1.52
CA SER A 254 5.37 12.96 -0.57
C SER A 254 3.99 13.59 -0.66
N HIS A 255 3.53 14.17 0.45
CA HIS A 255 2.30 14.94 0.56
C HIS A 255 2.61 16.43 0.72
N CYS A 256 1.96 17.28 -0.09
CA CYS A 256 2.26 18.71 -0.16
C CYS A 256 1.05 19.54 0.27
N CYS A 257 0.96 19.91 1.54
CA CYS A 257 -0.15 20.71 2.06
C CYS A 257 0.26 21.86 2.99
N VAL A 258 1.54 21.97 3.39
CA VAL A 258 1.96 22.97 4.38
C VAL A 258 2.51 24.20 3.68
N GLU A 259 2.10 25.40 4.11
CA GLU A 259 2.73 26.66 3.70
C GLU A 259 4.13 26.73 4.31
N GLY A 260 5.17 26.74 3.46
CA GLY A 260 6.57 26.80 3.89
C GLY A 260 7.52 26.25 2.84
N SER A 261 8.82 26.45 3.07
CA SER A 261 9.89 25.83 2.27
C SER A 261 10.73 24.92 3.18
N PRO A 262 10.71 23.60 2.98
CA PRO A 262 9.83 22.85 2.07
C PRO A 262 8.46 22.53 2.68
N GLY A 263 7.41 22.69 1.87
CA GLY A 263 6.02 22.39 2.24
C GLY A 263 5.60 20.94 2.04
N HIS A 264 6.56 20.02 1.89
CA HIS A 264 6.34 18.60 1.58
C HIS A 264 6.68 17.71 2.78
N ILE A 265 5.82 16.74 3.03
CA ILE A 265 5.98 15.74 4.08
C ILE A 265 6.05 14.38 3.39
N GLY A 266 7.17 13.67 3.53
CA GLY A 266 7.31 12.31 3.00
C GLY A 266 6.44 11.32 3.77
N TYR A 267 5.81 10.37 3.08
CA TYR A 267 5.23 9.22 3.79
C TYR A 267 6.33 8.27 4.26
N ASP A 268 6.12 7.61 5.40
CA ASP A 268 7.02 6.59 5.93
C ASP A 268 6.30 5.24 6.04
N LEU A 269 6.78 4.24 5.30
CA LEU A 269 6.19 2.90 5.27
C LEU A 269 6.41 2.14 6.58
N PHE A 270 7.40 2.55 7.37
CA PHE A 270 7.81 1.94 8.65
C PHE A 270 7.51 2.85 9.85
N TRP A 271 6.60 3.80 9.67
CA TRP A 271 6.30 4.87 10.65
C TRP A 271 6.05 4.39 12.08
N ASP A 272 5.54 3.18 12.31
CA ASP A 272 5.21 2.60 13.62
C ASP A 272 6.33 1.75 14.25
N LEU A 273 7.41 1.47 13.51
CA LEU A 273 8.47 0.55 13.95
C LEU A 273 9.73 1.30 14.36
N PRO A 274 10.10 1.36 15.65
CA PRO A 274 11.29 2.08 16.09
C PRO A 274 12.58 1.48 15.52
N GLY A 275 13.53 2.33 15.14
CA GLY A 275 14.85 1.94 14.61
C GLY A 275 14.90 1.72 13.10
N HIS A 276 13.82 2.00 12.37
CA HIS A 276 13.85 1.97 10.91
C HIS A 276 14.65 3.16 10.33
N ARG A 277 15.05 3.05 9.06
CA ARG A 277 15.58 4.17 8.29
C ARG A 277 14.47 4.84 7.48
N ASP A 278 14.30 6.14 7.63
CA ASP A 278 13.36 6.90 6.81
C ASP A 278 13.83 6.98 5.33
N ARG A 279 13.04 7.66 4.49
CA ARG A 279 13.39 7.85 3.06
C ARG A 279 14.68 8.65 2.82
N HIS A 280 15.20 9.34 3.83
CA HIS A 280 16.45 10.12 3.78
C HIS A 280 17.62 9.33 4.40
N GLY A 281 17.39 8.08 4.81
CA GLY A 281 18.39 7.22 5.42
C GLY A 281 18.65 7.51 6.91
N GLN A 282 17.87 8.39 7.54
CA GLN A 282 18.00 8.72 8.96
C GLN A 282 17.34 7.64 9.82
N VAL A 283 17.97 7.30 10.95
CA VAL A 283 17.39 6.34 11.90
C VAL A 283 16.32 7.03 12.73
N VAL A 284 15.10 6.51 12.71
CA VAL A 284 13.97 7.07 13.46
C VAL A 284 13.84 6.31 14.79
N PRO A 285 13.96 6.97 15.96
CA PRO A 285 14.03 6.30 17.26
C PRO A 285 12.68 5.79 17.77
N GLY A 286 11.57 6.27 17.21
CA GLY A 286 10.21 5.96 17.66
C GLY A 286 9.21 6.08 16.52
N PRO A 287 7.90 6.09 16.82
CA PRO A 287 6.90 6.31 15.79
C PRO A 287 7.14 7.64 15.06
N TRP A 288 7.28 7.59 13.74
CA TRP A 288 7.42 8.76 12.88
C TRP A 288 6.13 9.57 12.90
N LYS A 289 6.27 10.90 12.88
CA LYS A 289 5.16 11.85 12.77
C LYS A 289 5.43 12.84 11.64
N PRO A 290 4.38 13.40 11.03
CA PRO A 290 4.50 14.43 10.01
C PRO A 290 5.36 15.59 10.48
N VAL A 291 6.52 15.74 9.86
CA VAL A 291 7.42 16.89 10.00
C VAL A 291 7.71 17.44 8.60
N PRO A 292 7.75 18.77 8.39
CA PRO A 292 8.26 19.33 7.15
C PRO A 292 9.70 18.87 6.98
N VAL A 293 10.04 18.31 5.83
CA VAL A 293 11.41 17.92 5.52
C VAL A 293 12.13 19.17 5.04
N GLU A 294 13.23 19.59 5.66
CA GLU A 294 14.18 20.50 5.01
C GLU A 294 14.89 19.74 3.88
N MET A 295 14.63 20.12 2.63
CA MET A 295 15.29 19.59 1.47
C MET A 295 16.64 20.28 1.45
N THR A 296 17.68 19.60 1.91
CA THR A 296 19.01 19.85 1.37
C THR A 296 18.90 19.63 -0.13
N SER A 297 19.09 20.73 -0.86
CA SER A 297 19.04 20.87 -2.32
C SER A 297 19.07 19.55 -3.11
N CYS A 298 18.02 19.28 -3.89
CA CYS A 298 18.18 18.44 -5.08
C CYS A 298 19.06 19.20 -6.08
N THR A 299 20.36 18.93 -6.06
CA THR A 299 21.26 19.14 -7.21
C THR A 299 21.29 17.89 -8.06
#